data_AF-A0A135T573-F1
#
_entry.id   AF-A0A135T573-F1
#
_cell.length_a   1.000
_cell.length_b   1.000
_cell.length_c   1.000
_cell.angle_alpha   90.00
_cell.angle_beta   90.00
_cell.angle_gamma   90.00
#
_symmetry.space_group_name_H-M   'P 1'
#
loop_
_entity.id
_entity.type
_entity.pdbx_description
1 polymer ?
#
loop_
_entity_poly.entity_id
_entity_poly.type
_entity_poly.pdbx_seq_one_letter_code
_entity_poly.pdbx_strand_id
1 'polypeptide(L)'
;MFKDGRDPSLSDLLTALEAASRYFSSVNITIDAIDESSSREQLLKVLRDLATDFRFSNIRLLVTSREYLDIEKVMEDISTEISMQNEYLDADIRLYTESRLATNDKLKDWAEDVRKEALEALCVGAKGMFRWIVCQLDSLRRIKGSKEAIMNELRNLPKTLDEAYDRIFEAIPKHDLQVVVSALDLICFNNIIFRHESISYDVLVGGIQRDLNRQKPGATDYRYDVEFLRELCGCLITVTGGCYRGYYGGPEVSFSHYTVMEYLAMTSRFSPRCCFRLDNFAALGERASMISSEAFQYKIGETRKLENDQLSPTLAWQFDFGTYCNLAVIKMKRDCEDVLLQNEELAIMITTPHDSRTHPMEKKLMP
;
A
#
# COMPACT_ATOMS: atom_id res chain seq x y z
N MET A 1 33.94 -4.79 -1.25
CA MET A 1 32.49 -4.86 -1.53
C MET A 1 31.74 -3.65 -0.99
N PHE A 2 31.41 -3.55 0.31
CA PHE A 2 30.70 -2.36 0.84
C PHE A 2 31.49 -1.05 0.69
N LYS A 3 32.83 -1.11 0.82
CA LYS A 3 33.73 0.04 0.60
C LYS A 3 33.87 0.47 -0.87
N ASP A 4 33.46 -0.39 -1.81
CA ASP A 4 33.59 -0.14 -3.26
C ASP A 4 32.25 0.23 -3.91
N GLY A 5 31.19 0.41 -3.11
CA GLY A 5 29.85 0.78 -3.59
C GLY A 5 29.14 -0.27 -4.46
N ARG A 6 29.57 -1.55 -4.40
CA ARG A 6 28.94 -2.64 -5.16
C ARG A 6 27.99 -3.44 -4.28
N ASP A 7 26.81 -3.72 -4.81
CA ASP A 7 25.82 -4.59 -4.17
C ASP A 7 26.31 -6.04 -4.15
N PRO A 8 26.03 -6.79 -3.07
CA PRO A 8 26.47 -8.17 -2.95
C PRO A 8 25.73 -9.09 -3.91
N SER A 9 26.45 -10.04 -4.50
CA SER A 9 25.81 -11.08 -5.31
C SER A 9 25.00 -12.02 -4.41
N LEU A 10 24.05 -12.75 -4.99
CA LEU A 10 23.32 -13.80 -4.25
C LEU A 10 24.27 -14.82 -3.61
N SER A 11 25.36 -15.18 -4.29
CA SER A 11 26.38 -16.08 -3.76
C SER A 11 27.08 -15.51 -2.52
N ASP A 12 27.38 -14.21 -2.53
CA ASP A 12 27.99 -13.52 -1.39
C ASP A 12 27.02 -13.48 -0.20
N LEU A 13 25.73 -13.22 -0.46
CA LEU A 13 24.67 -13.22 0.56
C LEU A 13 24.47 -14.59 1.20
N LEU A 14 24.42 -15.66 0.40
CA LEU A 14 24.30 -17.03 0.89
C LEU A 14 25.54 -17.46 1.70
N THR A 15 26.73 -17.07 1.26
CA THR A 15 27.98 -17.31 2.01
C THR A 15 27.98 -16.58 3.35
N ALA A 16 27.50 -15.33 3.37
CA ALA A 16 27.37 -14.56 4.61
C ALA A 16 26.33 -15.18 5.55
N LEU A 17 25.19 -15.64 5.02
CA LEU A 17 24.15 -16.32 5.79
C LEU A 17 24.67 -17.62 6.41
N GLU A 18 25.41 -18.43 5.65
CA GLU A 18 26.07 -19.64 6.16
C GLU A 18 27.05 -19.31 7.29
N ALA A 19 27.92 -18.32 7.09
CA ALA A 19 28.88 -17.90 8.10
C ALA A 19 28.19 -17.41 9.38
N ALA A 20 27.10 -16.65 9.24
CA ALA A 20 26.31 -16.15 10.36
C ALA A 20 25.52 -17.26 11.07
N SER A 21 24.95 -18.21 10.32
CA SER A 21 24.14 -19.29 10.90
C SER A 21 24.97 -20.22 11.78
N ARG A 22 26.25 -20.45 11.47
CA ARG A 22 27.17 -21.33 12.23
C ARG A 22 27.36 -20.94 13.70
N TYR A 23 27.07 -19.69 14.07
CA TYR A 23 27.13 -19.26 15.47
C TYR A 23 25.93 -19.74 16.30
N PHE A 24 24.91 -20.30 15.66
CA PHE A 24 23.68 -20.74 16.29
C PHE A 24 23.45 -22.23 16.07
N SER A 25 22.97 -22.91 17.11
CA SER A 25 22.56 -24.32 17.00
C SER A 25 21.35 -24.51 16.09
N SER A 26 20.49 -23.49 15.98
CA SER A 26 19.36 -23.45 15.05
C SER A 26 18.98 -22.01 14.74
N VAL A 27 18.59 -21.74 13.50
CA VAL A 27 18.11 -20.45 13.00
C VAL A 27 16.72 -20.67 12.41
N ASN A 28 15.72 -19.91 12.84
CA ASN A 28 14.38 -19.96 12.24
C ASN A 28 14.20 -18.71 11.37
N ILE A 29 13.79 -18.91 10.11
CA ILE A 29 13.53 -17.84 9.15
C ILE A 29 12.07 -17.94 8.74
N THR A 30 11.31 -16.88 8.98
CA THR A 30 9.93 -16.75 8.51
C THR A 30 9.89 -15.78 7.35
N ILE A 31 9.29 -16.18 6.24
CA ILE A 31 9.12 -15.35 5.04
C ILE A 31 7.64 -15.29 4.72
N ASP A 32 7.10 -14.08 4.80
CA ASP A 32 5.68 -13.84 4.53
C ASP A 32 5.45 -13.55 3.04
N ALA A 33 4.32 -14.03 2.51
CA ALA A 33 3.77 -13.76 1.19
C ALA A 33 4.80 -13.87 0.05
N ILE A 34 5.42 -15.05 -0.13
CA ILE A 34 6.41 -15.24 -1.20
C ILE A 34 5.83 -15.05 -2.61
N ASP A 35 4.50 -15.16 -2.76
CA ASP A 35 3.82 -14.82 -4.00
C ASP A 35 3.89 -13.32 -4.34
N GLU A 36 4.14 -12.43 -3.38
CA GLU A 36 4.29 -10.99 -3.64
C GLU A 36 5.72 -10.59 -4.06
N SER A 37 6.64 -11.55 -4.25
CA SER A 37 8.04 -11.27 -4.60
C SER A 37 8.25 -10.96 -6.09
N SER A 38 9.02 -9.89 -6.38
CA SER A 38 9.35 -9.43 -7.74
C SER A 38 10.36 -10.30 -8.50
N SER A 39 10.96 -11.28 -7.83
CA SER A 39 11.83 -12.30 -8.44
C SER A 39 11.51 -13.68 -7.85
N ARG A 40 10.22 -14.02 -7.85
CA ARG A 40 9.67 -15.24 -7.26
C ARG A 40 10.41 -16.51 -7.65
N GLU A 41 10.75 -16.69 -8.93
CA GLU A 41 11.48 -17.86 -9.40
C GLU A 41 12.86 -17.99 -8.73
N GLN A 42 13.58 -16.87 -8.59
CA GLN A 42 14.89 -16.85 -7.93
C GLN A 42 14.75 -17.10 -6.42
N LEU A 43 13.75 -16.50 -5.78
CA LEU A 43 13.46 -16.73 -4.37
C LEU A 43 13.13 -18.20 -4.10
N LEU A 44 12.28 -18.81 -4.93
CA LEU A 44 11.93 -20.23 -4.83
C LEU A 44 13.17 -21.14 -4.96
N LYS A 45 14.11 -20.83 -5.86
CA LYS A 45 15.40 -21.54 -5.95
C LYS A 45 16.20 -21.41 -4.66
N VAL A 46 16.29 -20.21 -4.10
CA VAL A 46 16.98 -19.96 -2.82
C VAL A 46 16.33 -20.73 -1.68
N LEU A 47 15.00 -20.73 -1.57
CA LEU A 47 14.28 -21.48 -0.53
C LEU A 47 14.56 -22.98 -0.63
N ARG A 48 14.59 -23.52 -1.85
CA ARG A 48 15.00 -24.91 -2.08
C ARG A 48 16.43 -25.18 -1.65
N ASP A 49 17.37 -24.31 -2.01
CA ASP A 49 18.77 -24.46 -1.62
C ASP A 49 18.94 -24.42 -0.08
N LEU A 50 18.23 -23.49 0.59
CA LEU A 50 18.22 -23.41 2.06
C LEU A 50 17.62 -24.63 2.74
N ALA A 51 16.61 -25.26 2.11
CA ALA A 51 15.95 -26.45 2.65
C ALA A 51 16.73 -27.75 2.42
N THR A 52 17.53 -27.83 1.34
CA THR A 52 18.13 -29.09 0.87
C THR A 52 19.65 -29.17 1.01
N ASP A 53 20.36 -28.04 1.01
CA ASP A 53 21.80 -28.02 1.14
C ASP A 53 22.23 -28.23 2.61
N PHE A 54 23.10 -29.21 2.83
CA PHE A 54 23.62 -29.54 4.16
C PHE A 54 24.29 -28.35 4.88
N ARG A 55 24.85 -27.39 4.13
CA ARG A 55 25.44 -26.15 4.66
C ARG A 55 24.44 -25.34 5.50
N PHE A 56 23.14 -25.48 5.23
CA PHE A 56 22.05 -24.79 5.91
C PHE A 56 21.23 -25.71 6.83
N SER A 57 21.76 -26.86 7.21
CA SER A 57 21.05 -27.87 8.04
C SER A 57 20.57 -27.38 9.41
N ASN A 58 21.08 -26.25 9.92
CA ASN A 58 20.59 -25.62 11.15
C ASN A 58 19.48 -24.59 10.92
N ILE A 59 19.14 -24.28 9.67
CA ILE A 59 18.07 -23.35 9.28
C ILE A 59 16.73 -24.10 9.23
N ARG A 60 15.68 -23.47 9.75
CA ARG A 60 14.29 -23.91 9.66
C ARG A 60 13.48 -22.80 9.01
N LEU A 61 12.69 -23.17 8.02
CA LEU A 61 11.90 -22.22 7.23
C LEU A 61 10.42 -22.32 7.61
N LEU A 62 9.78 -21.16 7.75
CA LEU A 62 8.33 -21.02 7.70
C LEU A 62 8.02 -20.03 6.58
N VAL A 63 7.24 -20.46 5.60
CA VAL A 63 6.95 -19.64 4.42
C VAL A 63 5.43 -19.59 4.25
N THR A 64 4.90 -18.41 3.94
CA THR A 64 3.48 -18.24 3.61
C THR A 64 3.33 -17.87 2.14
N SER A 65 2.26 -18.36 1.52
CA SER A 65 1.93 -18.10 0.13
C SER A 65 0.44 -18.34 -0.10
N ARG A 66 -0.13 -17.69 -1.10
CA ARG A 66 -1.34 -18.19 -1.76
C ARG A 66 -1.05 -19.46 -2.56
N GLU A 67 -2.10 -20.21 -2.89
CA GLU A 67 -2.03 -21.40 -3.72
C GLU A 67 -1.77 -21.01 -5.18
N TYR A 68 -0.50 -21.07 -5.59
CA TYR A 68 -0.07 -20.91 -6.98
C TYR A 68 0.74 -22.13 -7.42
N LEU A 69 0.43 -22.64 -8.62
CA LEU A 69 1.00 -23.88 -9.15
C LEU A 69 2.53 -23.84 -9.29
N ASP A 70 3.12 -22.68 -9.59
CA ASP A 70 4.58 -22.51 -9.69
C ASP A 70 5.27 -22.64 -8.32
N ILE A 71 4.63 -22.15 -7.26
CA ILE A 71 5.10 -22.25 -5.89
C ILE A 71 4.92 -23.67 -5.38
N GLU A 72 3.72 -24.25 -5.54
CA GLU A 72 3.38 -25.61 -5.12
C GLU A 72 4.38 -26.63 -5.68
N LYS A 73 4.65 -26.58 -6.99
CA LYS A 73 5.63 -27.46 -7.66
C LYS A 73 7.04 -27.39 -7.08
N VAL A 74 7.44 -26.25 -6.52
CA VAL A 74 8.77 -26.13 -5.90
C VAL A 74 8.76 -26.63 -4.47
N MET A 75 7.69 -26.34 -3.74
CA MET A 75 7.59 -26.52 -2.29
C MET A 75 7.13 -27.93 -1.89
N GLU A 76 6.38 -28.64 -2.72
CA GLU A 76 5.84 -29.98 -2.44
C GLU A 76 6.92 -30.98 -1.99
N ASP A 77 8.09 -30.96 -2.64
CA ASP A 77 9.20 -31.89 -2.34
C ASP A 77 10.01 -31.52 -1.09
N ILE A 78 9.91 -30.28 -0.61
CA ILE A 78 10.83 -29.70 0.40
C ILE A 78 10.14 -29.15 1.64
N SER A 79 8.81 -29.22 1.70
CA SER A 79 8.03 -28.61 2.79
C SER A 79 6.85 -29.47 3.20
N THR A 80 6.27 -29.13 4.36
CA THR A 80 4.98 -29.66 4.81
C THR A 80 3.97 -28.55 4.68
N GLU A 81 2.93 -28.78 3.87
CA GLU A 81 1.86 -27.81 3.69
C GLU A 81 1.03 -27.67 4.97
N ILE A 82 0.74 -26.41 5.34
CA ILE A 82 -0.19 -26.07 6.41
C ILE A 82 -1.24 -25.16 5.81
N SER A 83 -2.42 -25.70 5.52
CA SER A 83 -3.52 -24.91 4.97
C SER A 83 -4.11 -23.99 6.03
N MET A 84 -4.24 -22.71 5.68
CA MET A 84 -4.99 -21.74 6.47
C MET A 84 -6.51 -22.00 6.40
N GLN A 85 -6.97 -22.75 5.39
CA GLN A 85 -8.35 -23.19 5.29
C GLN A 85 -8.54 -24.49 6.06
N ASN A 86 -8.74 -24.35 7.38
CA ASN A 86 -8.92 -25.46 8.30
C ASN A 86 -10.30 -25.40 9.01
N GLU A 87 -10.61 -26.44 9.78
CA GLU A 87 -11.89 -26.59 10.49
C GLU A 87 -12.15 -25.50 11.56
N TYR A 88 -11.12 -24.77 11.99
CA TYR A 88 -11.21 -23.70 12.99
C TYR A 88 -11.48 -22.32 12.36
N LEU A 89 -11.27 -22.16 11.06
CA LEU A 89 -11.34 -20.85 10.38
C LEU A 89 -12.69 -20.14 10.59
N ASP A 90 -13.79 -20.86 10.43
CA ASP A 90 -15.13 -20.29 10.61
C ASP A 90 -15.41 -19.93 12.07
N ALA A 91 -14.87 -20.71 13.02
CA ALA A 91 -14.97 -20.41 14.44
C ALA A 91 -14.16 -19.15 14.80
N ASP A 92 -12.95 -19.00 14.26
CA ASP A 92 -12.10 -17.83 14.47
C ASP A 92 -12.72 -16.57 13.85
N ILE A 93 -13.31 -16.69 12.65
CA ILE A 93 -14.10 -15.62 12.01
C ILE A 93 -15.25 -15.17 12.92
N ARG A 94 -15.98 -16.11 13.51
CA ARG A 94 -17.09 -15.81 14.41
C ARG A 94 -16.62 -15.11 15.67
N LEU A 95 -15.59 -15.63 16.33
CA LEU A 95 -14.97 -15.04 17.51
C LEU A 95 -14.46 -13.62 17.25
N TYR A 96 -13.79 -13.42 16.11
CA TYR A 96 -13.33 -12.10 15.68
C TYR A 96 -14.50 -11.14 15.47
N THR A 97 -15.52 -11.56 14.72
CA THR A 97 -16.70 -10.74 14.42
C THR A 97 -17.44 -10.34 15.69
N GLU A 98 -17.68 -11.30 16.60
CA GLU A 98 -18.35 -11.07 17.87
C GLU A 98 -17.57 -10.08 18.73
N SER A 99 -16.25 -10.27 18.85
CA SER A 99 -15.37 -9.35 19.56
C SER A 99 -15.43 -7.93 19.00
N ARG A 100 -15.41 -7.78 17.67
CA ARG A 100 -15.52 -6.46 17.01
C ARG A 100 -16.87 -5.79 17.21
N LEU A 101 -17.96 -6.56 17.13
CA LEU A 101 -19.31 -6.04 17.40
C LEU A 101 -19.48 -5.61 18.87
N ALA A 102 -18.82 -6.29 19.81
CA ALA A 102 -18.89 -5.98 21.23
C ALA A 102 -17.98 -4.82 21.67
N THR A 103 -16.87 -4.58 20.97
CA THR A 103 -15.84 -3.61 21.40
C THR A 103 -15.87 -2.29 20.62
N ASN A 104 -16.44 -2.26 19.42
CA ASN A 104 -16.47 -1.05 18.61
C ASN A 104 -17.49 -0.03 19.14
N ASP A 105 -17.06 1.20 19.41
CA ASP A 105 -17.90 2.25 20.02
C ASP A 105 -19.19 2.57 19.26
N LYS A 106 -19.24 2.37 17.94
CA LYS A 106 -20.44 2.64 17.14
C LYS A 106 -21.35 1.42 16.98
N LEU A 107 -20.88 0.22 17.34
CA LEU A 107 -21.58 -1.06 17.13
C LEU A 107 -22.00 -1.70 18.46
N LYS A 108 -21.24 -1.48 19.53
CA LYS A 108 -21.44 -2.11 20.84
C LYS A 108 -22.80 -1.81 21.47
N ASP A 109 -23.32 -0.62 21.20
CA ASP A 109 -24.60 -0.12 21.74
C ASP A 109 -25.81 -0.54 20.89
N TRP A 110 -25.61 -1.32 19.82
CA TRP A 110 -26.71 -1.87 19.05
C TRP A 110 -27.55 -2.84 19.89
N ALA A 111 -28.86 -2.84 19.64
CA ALA A 111 -29.77 -3.80 20.25
C ALA A 111 -29.29 -5.24 20.01
N GLU A 112 -29.49 -6.10 21.01
CA GLU A 112 -28.96 -7.47 21.00
C GLU A 112 -29.40 -8.27 19.79
N ASP A 113 -30.64 -8.11 19.37
CA ASP A 113 -31.19 -8.79 18.19
C ASP A 113 -30.53 -8.32 16.88
N VAL A 114 -30.20 -7.03 16.78
CA VAL A 114 -29.45 -6.46 15.64
C VAL A 114 -28.02 -6.97 15.62
N ARG A 115 -27.34 -7.03 16.77
CA ARG A 115 -25.96 -7.57 16.84
C ARG A 115 -25.92 -9.04 16.48
N LYS A 116 -26.92 -9.82 16.91
CA LYS A 116 -27.04 -11.24 16.56
C LYS A 116 -27.25 -11.43 15.07
N GLU A 117 -28.16 -10.67 14.45
CA GLU A 117 -28.36 -10.71 13.00
C GLU A 117 -27.08 -10.33 12.24
N ALA A 118 -26.39 -9.27 12.70
CA ALA A 118 -25.13 -8.84 12.10
C ALA A 118 -24.06 -9.93 12.20
N LEU A 119 -23.90 -10.57 13.35
CA LEU A 119 -22.96 -11.66 13.54
C LEU A 119 -23.22 -12.80 12.55
N GLU A 120 -24.47 -13.26 12.46
CA GLU A 120 -24.84 -14.37 11.56
C GLU A 120 -24.65 -13.99 10.08
N ALA A 121 -25.12 -12.82 9.67
CA ALA A 121 -25.00 -12.36 8.28
C ALA A 121 -23.52 -12.19 7.85
N LEU A 122 -22.68 -11.64 8.73
CA LEU A 122 -21.27 -11.44 8.46
C LEU A 122 -20.49 -12.76 8.43
N CYS A 123 -20.76 -13.70 9.34
CA CYS A 123 -20.10 -15.01 9.33
C CYS A 123 -20.45 -15.80 8.06
N VAL A 124 -21.73 -15.79 7.65
CA VAL A 124 -22.17 -16.45 6.40
C VAL A 124 -21.53 -15.80 5.17
N GLY A 125 -21.42 -14.47 5.16
CA GLY A 125 -20.84 -13.73 4.05
C GLY A 125 -19.31 -13.84 3.92
N ALA A 126 -18.61 -14.09 5.03
CA ALA A 126 -17.15 -14.02 5.10
C ALA A 126 -16.44 -15.02 4.18
N LYS A 127 -16.96 -16.25 4.07
CA LYS A 127 -16.37 -17.32 3.23
C LYS A 127 -14.84 -17.45 3.40
N GLY A 128 -14.38 -17.48 4.64
CA GLY A 128 -12.94 -17.56 4.97
C GLY A 128 -12.17 -16.24 4.92
N MET A 129 -12.79 -15.10 4.58
CA MET A 129 -12.09 -13.82 4.40
C MET A 129 -12.32 -12.85 5.58
N PHE A 130 -11.38 -12.80 6.52
CA PHE A 130 -11.36 -11.76 7.57
C PHE A 130 -11.40 -10.35 7.00
N ARG A 131 -10.71 -10.14 5.87
CA ARG A 131 -10.65 -8.84 5.21
C ARG A 131 -12.03 -8.35 4.77
N TRP A 132 -12.87 -9.24 4.25
CA TRP A 132 -14.25 -8.91 3.89
C TRP A 132 -15.05 -8.46 5.10
N ILE A 133 -14.91 -9.13 6.25
CA ILE A 133 -15.56 -8.76 7.52
C ILE A 133 -15.10 -7.36 7.96
N VAL A 134 -13.81 -7.06 7.88
CA VAL A 134 -13.27 -5.72 8.19
C VAL A 134 -13.95 -4.65 7.35
N CYS A 135 -14.10 -4.88 6.03
CA CYS A 135 -14.82 -3.96 5.16
C CYS A 135 -16.27 -3.79 5.58
N GLN A 136 -16.98 -4.88 5.89
CA GLN A 136 -18.39 -4.79 6.27
C GLN A 136 -18.60 -4.09 7.62
N LEU A 137 -17.75 -4.37 8.61
CA LEU A 137 -17.80 -3.69 9.90
C LEU A 137 -17.53 -2.19 9.75
N ASP A 138 -16.63 -1.80 8.84
CA ASP A 138 -16.37 -0.39 8.52
C ASP A 138 -17.56 0.28 7.81
N SER A 139 -18.22 -0.40 6.87
CA SER A 139 -19.44 0.10 6.22
C SER A 139 -20.58 0.25 7.23
N LEU A 140 -20.82 -0.80 8.02
CA LEU A 140 -21.90 -0.86 9.01
C LEU A 140 -21.78 0.24 10.08
N ARG A 141 -20.57 0.51 10.59
CA ARG A 141 -20.35 1.56 11.61
C ARG A 141 -20.56 2.98 11.07
N ARG A 142 -20.64 3.17 9.75
CA ARG A 142 -20.84 4.47 9.10
C ARG A 142 -22.30 4.77 8.80
N ILE A 143 -23.18 3.78 8.90
CA ILE A 143 -24.61 3.97 8.70
C ILE A 143 -25.15 4.94 9.77
N LYS A 144 -25.64 6.08 9.31
CA LYS A 144 -26.38 7.05 10.14
C LYS A 144 -27.86 6.73 9.95
N GLY A 145 -28.56 6.23 10.98
CA GLY A 145 -29.98 5.91 10.82
C GLY A 145 -30.59 5.01 11.88
N SER A 146 -31.81 4.54 11.58
CA SER A 146 -32.60 3.65 12.43
C SER A 146 -32.20 2.18 12.26
N LYS A 147 -32.74 1.31 13.13
CA LYS A 147 -32.59 -0.14 13.05
C LYS A 147 -32.90 -0.70 11.66
N GLU A 148 -33.91 -0.14 10.98
CA GLU A 148 -34.32 -0.57 9.64
C GLU A 148 -33.23 -0.35 8.59
N ALA A 149 -32.45 0.74 8.69
CA ALA A 149 -31.35 1.01 7.77
C ALA A 149 -30.22 -0.03 7.93
N ILE A 150 -29.90 -0.38 9.18
CA ILE A 150 -28.91 -1.42 9.49
C ILE A 150 -29.37 -2.77 8.94
N MET A 151 -30.62 -3.16 9.20
CA MET A 151 -31.19 -4.42 8.70
C MET A 151 -31.23 -4.46 7.18
N ASN A 152 -31.47 -3.33 6.52
CA ASN A 152 -31.42 -3.24 5.06
C ASN A 152 -30.01 -3.46 4.53
N GLU A 153 -28.98 -2.89 5.17
CA GLU A 153 -27.59 -3.16 4.77
C GLU A 153 -27.23 -4.63 4.96
N LEU A 154 -27.57 -5.22 6.10
CA LEU A 154 -27.31 -6.65 6.39
C LEU A 154 -27.94 -7.60 5.37
N ARG A 155 -29.12 -7.25 4.83
CA ARG A 155 -29.78 -8.03 3.76
C ARG A 155 -29.11 -7.90 2.40
N ASN A 156 -28.39 -6.80 2.20
CA ASN A 156 -27.80 -6.44 0.92
C ASN A 156 -26.28 -6.44 0.99
N LEU A 157 -25.62 -7.27 1.83
CA LEU A 157 -24.15 -7.30 1.91
C LEU A 157 -23.50 -7.65 0.55
N PRO A 158 -22.30 -7.11 0.25
CA PRO A 158 -21.57 -7.42 -0.98
C PRO A 158 -21.14 -8.89 -0.98
N LYS A 159 -21.25 -9.58 -2.12
CA LYS A 159 -20.99 -11.03 -2.20
C LYS A 159 -19.52 -11.39 -2.23
N THR A 160 -18.68 -10.42 -2.59
CA THR A 160 -17.23 -10.57 -2.78
C THR A 160 -16.49 -9.39 -2.15
N LEU A 161 -15.17 -9.53 -1.97
CA LEU A 161 -14.33 -8.43 -1.51
C LEU A 161 -14.26 -7.30 -2.55
N ASP A 162 -14.24 -7.64 -3.84
CA ASP A 162 -14.28 -6.67 -4.93
C ASP A 162 -15.56 -5.82 -4.89
N GLU A 163 -16.73 -6.45 -4.74
CA GLU A 163 -18.01 -5.73 -4.59
C GLU A 163 -18.02 -4.84 -3.33
N ALA A 164 -17.31 -5.25 -2.27
CA ALA A 164 -17.18 -4.41 -1.08
C ALA A 164 -16.35 -3.16 -1.36
N TYR A 165 -15.28 -3.27 -2.17
CA TYR A 165 -14.50 -2.12 -2.60
C TYR A 165 -15.27 -1.24 -3.58
N ASP A 166 -16.00 -1.83 -4.55
CA ASP A 166 -16.87 -1.08 -5.48
C ASP A 166 -17.81 -0.13 -4.71
N ARG A 167 -18.47 -0.63 -3.66
CA ARG A 167 -19.38 0.17 -2.84
C ARG A 167 -18.71 1.31 -2.10
N ILE A 168 -17.49 1.12 -1.61
CA ILE A 168 -16.74 2.18 -0.94
C ILE A 168 -16.45 3.29 -1.95
N PHE A 169 -16.01 2.94 -3.15
CA PHE A 169 -15.75 3.90 -4.21
C PHE A 169 -17.02 4.62 -4.69
N GLU A 170 -18.14 3.90 -4.81
CA GLU A 170 -19.45 4.48 -5.16
C GLU A 170 -20.01 5.43 -4.09
N ALA A 171 -19.67 5.21 -2.83
CA ALA A 171 -20.11 6.05 -1.72
C ALA A 171 -19.34 7.38 -1.63
N ILE A 172 -18.20 7.53 -2.31
CA ILE A 172 -17.41 8.76 -2.30
C ILE A 172 -18.18 9.89 -3.01
N PRO A 173 -18.37 11.06 -2.38
CA PRO A 173 -18.99 12.20 -3.04
C PRO A 173 -18.21 12.63 -4.29
N LYS A 174 -18.92 12.95 -5.38
CA LYS A 174 -18.28 13.33 -6.67
C LYS A 174 -17.30 14.51 -6.56
N HIS A 175 -17.50 15.41 -5.60
CA HIS A 175 -16.60 16.55 -5.38
C HIS A 175 -15.33 16.18 -4.60
N ASP A 176 -15.36 15.08 -3.85
CA ASP A 176 -14.24 14.55 -3.07
C ASP A 176 -13.47 13.46 -3.81
N LEU A 177 -13.99 13.00 -4.97
CA LEU A 177 -13.38 11.95 -5.77
C LEU A 177 -11.90 12.22 -6.06
N GLN A 178 -11.56 13.45 -6.45
CA GLN A 178 -10.19 13.83 -6.76
C GLN A 178 -9.26 13.77 -5.54
N VAL A 179 -9.77 14.04 -4.33
CA VAL A 179 -9.01 13.91 -3.09
C VAL A 179 -8.59 12.45 -2.89
N VAL A 180 -9.54 11.53 -3.07
CA VAL A 180 -9.29 10.09 -2.92
C VAL A 180 -8.37 9.56 -4.01
N VAL A 181 -8.59 9.95 -5.28
CA VAL A 181 -7.69 9.59 -6.39
C VAL A 181 -6.25 10.02 -6.08
N SER A 182 -6.05 11.28 -5.73
CA SER A 182 -4.73 11.81 -5.39
C SER A 182 -4.10 11.09 -4.20
N ALA A 183 -4.90 10.77 -3.17
CA ALA A 183 -4.39 10.06 -2.00
C ALA A 183 -3.91 8.65 -2.35
N LEU A 184 -4.76 7.84 -3.01
CA LEU A 184 -4.43 6.45 -3.33
C LEU A 184 -3.26 6.36 -4.31
N ASP A 185 -3.16 7.27 -5.27
CA ASP A 185 -2.06 7.30 -6.24
C ASP A 185 -0.73 7.71 -5.59
N LEU A 186 -0.73 8.68 -4.68
CA LEU A 186 0.46 9.02 -3.89
C LEU A 186 0.93 7.87 -2.99
N ILE A 187 -0.01 7.17 -2.33
CA ILE A 187 0.30 5.99 -1.51
C ILE A 187 0.90 4.88 -2.39
N CYS A 188 0.30 4.62 -3.55
CA CYS A 188 0.78 3.63 -4.51
C CYS A 188 2.20 3.96 -5.01
N PHE A 189 2.41 5.19 -5.46
CA PHE A 189 3.72 5.65 -5.92
C PHE A 189 4.78 5.55 -4.82
N ASN A 190 4.45 5.91 -3.57
CA ASN A 190 5.35 5.77 -2.44
C ASN A 190 5.74 4.31 -2.20
N ASN A 191 4.77 3.40 -2.22
CA ASN A 191 5.01 1.97 -2.07
C ASN A 191 5.98 1.45 -3.15
N ILE A 192 5.76 1.83 -4.40
CA ILE A 192 6.57 1.36 -5.53
C ILE A 192 8.00 1.92 -5.49
N ILE A 193 8.14 3.23 -5.29
CA ILE A 193 9.47 3.87 -5.32
C ILE A 193 10.25 3.57 -4.06
N PHE A 194 9.63 3.68 -2.88
CA PHE A 194 10.37 3.53 -1.64
C PHE A 194 10.46 2.10 -1.14
N ARG A 195 9.65 1.17 -1.68
CA ARG A 195 9.37 -0.14 -1.05
C ARG A 195 8.95 0.05 0.42
N HIS A 196 8.23 1.14 0.67
CA HIS A 196 7.79 1.58 1.98
C HIS A 196 6.28 1.68 1.96
N GLU A 197 5.61 0.94 2.82
CA GLU A 197 4.16 0.76 2.77
C GLU A 197 3.40 2.02 3.20
N SER A 198 4.00 2.84 4.06
CA SER A 198 3.37 4.04 4.60
C SER A 198 3.98 5.33 4.03
N ILE A 199 3.15 6.35 3.88
CA ILE A 199 3.53 7.72 3.55
C ILE A 199 3.13 8.61 4.72
N SER A 200 3.97 9.58 5.08
CA SER A 200 3.59 10.54 6.10
C SER A 200 2.36 11.34 5.65
N TYR A 201 1.44 11.57 6.58
CA TYR A 201 0.26 12.37 6.36
C TYR A 201 0.58 13.79 5.84
N ASP A 202 1.62 14.45 6.36
CA ASP A 202 1.99 15.81 5.93
C ASP A 202 2.41 15.82 4.44
N VAL A 203 3.13 14.78 4.00
CA VAL A 203 3.51 14.59 2.60
C VAL A 203 2.28 14.29 1.75
N LEU A 204 1.40 13.41 2.22
CA LEU A 204 0.19 13.01 1.52
C LEU A 204 -0.73 14.21 1.27
N VAL A 205 -1.03 15.00 2.31
CA VAL A 205 -1.88 16.19 2.19
C VAL A 205 -1.19 17.26 1.35
N GLY A 206 0.13 17.45 1.49
CA GLY A 206 0.89 18.36 0.64
C GLY A 206 0.77 17.99 -0.85
N GLY A 207 0.84 16.71 -1.19
CA GLY A 207 0.65 16.21 -2.55
C GLY A 207 -0.77 16.37 -3.07
N ILE A 208 -1.78 16.01 -2.26
CA ILE A 208 -3.20 16.21 -2.61
C ILE A 208 -3.47 17.68 -2.89
N GLN A 209 -2.99 18.59 -2.03
CA GLN A 209 -3.20 20.02 -2.22
C GLN A 209 -2.58 20.52 -3.53
N ARG A 210 -1.40 20.00 -3.90
CA ARG A 210 -0.74 20.34 -5.16
C ARG A 210 -1.53 19.85 -6.37
N ASP A 211 -2.05 18.64 -6.34
CA ASP A 211 -2.90 18.09 -7.40
C ASP A 211 -4.15 18.93 -7.62
N LEU A 212 -4.86 19.24 -6.54
CA LEU A 212 -6.10 20.02 -6.59
C LEU A 212 -5.84 21.45 -7.11
N ASN A 213 -4.74 22.08 -6.69
CA ASN A 213 -4.36 23.41 -7.15
C ASN A 213 -4.05 23.47 -8.64
N ARG A 214 -3.44 22.41 -9.20
CA ARG A 214 -3.15 22.31 -10.63
C ARG A 214 -4.43 22.20 -11.46
N GLN A 215 -5.42 21.48 -10.96
CA GLN A 215 -6.72 21.31 -11.63
C GLN A 215 -7.58 22.57 -11.54
N LYS A 216 -7.61 23.23 -10.38
CA LYS A 216 -8.40 24.43 -10.11
C LYS A 216 -7.59 25.46 -9.32
N PRO A 217 -6.82 26.34 -10.00
CA PRO A 217 -6.05 27.38 -9.34
C PRO A 217 -6.94 28.33 -8.54
N GLY A 218 -6.62 28.55 -7.26
CA GLY A 218 -7.36 29.46 -6.37
C GLY A 218 -8.55 28.83 -5.63
N ALA A 219 -8.83 27.53 -5.82
CA ALA A 219 -9.82 26.79 -5.05
C ALA A 219 -9.19 26.19 -3.79
N THR A 220 -8.76 27.02 -2.84
CA THR A 220 -8.13 26.52 -1.60
C THR A 220 -8.65 27.22 -0.37
N ASP A 221 -9.66 26.62 0.27
CA ASP A 221 -10.07 27.02 1.62
C ASP A 221 -10.30 25.82 2.55
N TYR A 222 -10.08 24.58 2.07
CA TYR A 222 -10.27 23.37 2.88
C TYR A 222 -8.95 22.78 3.32
N ARG A 223 -8.81 22.57 4.64
CA ARG A 223 -7.80 21.68 5.21
C ARG A 223 -8.38 20.27 5.24
N TYR A 224 -7.78 19.36 4.49
CA TYR A 224 -8.04 17.93 4.62
C TYR A 224 -7.33 17.44 5.88
N ASP A 225 -8.07 16.95 6.86
CA ASP A 225 -7.51 16.31 8.05
C ASP A 225 -7.44 14.78 7.90
N VAL A 226 -6.75 14.13 8.84
CA VAL A 226 -6.58 12.68 8.89
C VAL A 226 -7.95 11.98 8.99
N GLU A 227 -8.83 12.54 9.81
CA GLU A 227 -10.17 12.03 10.06
C GLU A 227 -11.02 12.04 8.80
N PHE A 228 -10.95 13.12 8.01
CA PHE A 228 -11.64 13.27 6.75
C PHE A 228 -11.17 12.27 5.71
N LEU A 229 -9.85 12.09 5.54
CA LEU A 229 -9.32 11.06 4.64
C LEU A 229 -9.77 9.65 5.06
N ARG A 230 -9.81 9.37 6.37
CA ARG A 230 -10.32 8.10 6.90
C ARG A 230 -11.83 7.94 6.68
N GLU A 231 -12.59 9.04 6.73
CA GLU A 231 -14.02 9.04 6.42
C GLU A 231 -14.28 8.82 4.91
N LEU A 232 -13.49 9.39 4.02
CA LEU A 232 -13.64 9.18 2.59
C LEU A 232 -13.17 7.79 2.15
N CYS A 233 -11.96 7.41 2.54
CA CYS A 233 -11.30 6.21 2.05
C CYS A 233 -11.75 4.93 2.75
N GLY A 234 -12.61 4.99 3.77
CA GLY A 234 -13.18 3.76 4.30
C GLY A 234 -12.13 2.86 4.98
N CYS A 235 -12.31 1.57 4.75
CA CYS A 235 -11.31 0.55 5.02
C CYS A 235 -10.26 0.43 3.90
N LEU A 236 -10.17 1.31 2.90
CA LEU A 236 -9.13 1.21 1.85
C LEU A 236 -7.75 1.54 2.41
N ILE A 237 -7.66 2.53 3.30
CA ILE A 237 -6.42 2.97 3.93
C ILE A 237 -6.39 2.65 5.42
N THR A 238 -5.20 2.62 5.99
CA THR A 238 -4.97 2.63 7.44
C THR A 238 -4.14 3.83 7.80
N VAL A 239 -4.45 4.42 8.96
CA VAL A 239 -3.66 5.51 9.54
C VAL A 239 -3.05 5.00 10.85
N THR A 240 -1.74 5.07 10.96
CA THR A 240 -0.95 4.67 12.15
C THR A 240 -0.21 5.87 12.73
N GLY A 241 0.14 5.80 14.01
CA GLY A 241 0.79 6.92 14.73
C GLY A 241 -0.21 7.86 15.39
N GLY A 242 0.14 8.39 16.56
CA GLY A 242 -0.71 9.29 17.33
C GLY A 242 -0.70 10.72 16.77
N CYS A 243 -1.70 11.52 17.14
CA CYS A 243 -1.81 12.94 16.75
C CYS A 243 -0.71 13.83 17.37
N TYR A 244 0.15 13.27 18.22
CA TYR A 244 1.20 13.99 18.93
C TYR A 244 2.45 14.09 18.06
N ARG A 245 2.75 15.31 17.60
CA ARG A 245 4.06 15.68 17.03
C ARG A 245 5.14 15.50 18.09
N GLY A 246 5.80 14.34 18.08
CA GLY A 246 6.98 14.05 18.90
C GLY A 246 8.21 13.78 18.03
N TYR A 247 9.31 13.39 18.66
CA TYR A 247 10.57 12.99 17.98
C TYR A 247 10.44 11.79 17.02
N TYR A 248 9.29 11.10 17.00
CA TYR A 248 9.07 9.82 16.30
C TYR A 248 8.23 9.92 15.01
N GLY A 249 7.88 11.12 14.55
CA GLY A 249 7.09 11.29 13.32
C GLY A 249 5.65 11.76 13.54
N GLY A 250 4.99 12.20 12.46
CA GLY A 250 3.56 12.47 12.41
C GLY A 250 2.75 11.21 12.08
N PRO A 251 1.41 11.31 11.93
CA PRO A 251 0.59 10.19 11.49
C PRO A 251 1.05 9.70 10.10
N GLU A 252 1.05 8.39 9.90
CA GLU A 252 1.41 7.74 8.65
C GLU A 252 0.19 7.06 8.05
N VAL A 253 0.13 7.01 6.72
CA VAL A 253 -0.99 6.48 5.96
C VAL A 253 -0.48 5.40 5.00
N SER A 254 -1.15 4.26 4.95
CA SER A 254 -0.84 3.17 4.03
C SER A 254 -2.11 2.56 3.45
N PHE A 255 -1.97 1.70 2.44
CA PHE A 255 -3.06 0.78 2.13
C PHE A 255 -3.31 -0.12 3.33
N SER A 256 -4.58 -0.30 3.66
CA SER A 256 -4.97 -1.13 4.81
C SER A 256 -4.72 -2.63 4.62
N HIS A 257 -4.55 -3.07 3.37
CA HIS A 257 -4.31 -4.45 3.00
C HIS A 257 -3.89 -4.51 1.52
N TYR A 258 -3.01 -5.44 1.16
CA TYR A 258 -2.50 -5.60 -0.21
C TYR A 258 -3.61 -5.84 -1.24
N THR A 259 -4.71 -6.50 -0.86
CA THR A 259 -5.89 -6.72 -1.72
C THR A 259 -6.49 -5.43 -2.27
N VAL A 260 -6.25 -4.27 -1.63
CA VAL A 260 -6.68 -2.97 -2.15
C VAL A 260 -5.86 -2.62 -3.40
N MET A 261 -4.54 -2.85 -3.37
CA MET A 261 -3.67 -2.68 -4.53
C MET A 261 -4.02 -3.65 -5.64
N GLU A 262 -4.30 -4.92 -5.30
CA GLU A 262 -4.76 -5.90 -6.29
C GLU A 262 -6.03 -5.43 -6.99
N TYR A 263 -7.04 -5.01 -6.22
CA TYR A 263 -8.29 -4.50 -6.76
C TYR A 263 -8.05 -3.29 -7.69
N LEU A 264 -7.19 -2.36 -7.28
CA LEU A 264 -6.86 -1.15 -8.07
C LEU A 264 -6.10 -1.47 -9.38
N ALA A 265 -5.38 -2.60 -9.42
CA ALA A 265 -4.63 -3.07 -10.57
C ALA A 265 -5.44 -3.93 -11.56
N MET A 266 -6.64 -4.41 -11.19
CA MET A 266 -7.45 -5.31 -12.04
C MET A 266 -8.05 -4.57 -13.25
N THR A 267 -7.53 -4.85 -14.46
CA THR A 267 -7.94 -4.20 -15.71
C THR A 267 -9.33 -4.58 -16.23
N SER A 268 -9.86 -5.75 -15.83
CA SER A 268 -11.09 -6.34 -16.37
C SER A 268 -12.39 -5.79 -15.76
N ARG A 269 -12.32 -4.99 -14.70
CA ARG A 269 -13.49 -4.59 -13.90
C ARG A 269 -14.05 -3.21 -14.21
N PHE A 270 -13.45 -2.49 -15.15
CA PHE A 270 -13.73 -1.06 -15.27
C PHE A 270 -14.97 -0.72 -16.12
N SER A 271 -16.03 -0.25 -15.45
CA SER A 271 -17.17 0.46 -16.03
C SER A 271 -16.84 1.96 -16.21
N PRO A 272 -17.16 2.62 -17.34
CA PRO A 272 -16.90 4.06 -17.55
C PRO A 272 -17.50 5.02 -16.49
N ARG A 273 -18.30 4.50 -15.54
CA ARG A 273 -19.03 5.28 -14.54
C ARG A 273 -18.38 5.35 -13.16
N CYS A 274 -17.49 4.44 -12.78
CA CYS A 274 -17.03 4.30 -11.37
C CYS A 274 -15.53 4.00 -11.19
N CYS A 275 -14.67 4.17 -12.19
CA CYS A 275 -13.38 3.52 -12.14
C CYS A 275 -12.23 4.39 -11.62
N PHE A 276 -11.83 4.07 -10.39
CA PHE A 276 -10.49 4.29 -9.89
C PHE A 276 -9.60 3.21 -10.49
N ARG A 277 -8.77 3.58 -11.47
CA ARG A 277 -7.75 2.70 -12.04
C ARG A 277 -6.40 3.26 -11.66
N LEU A 278 -5.63 2.50 -10.89
CA LEU A 278 -4.19 2.64 -10.88
C LEU A 278 -3.68 1.69 -11.94
N ASP A 279 -3.58 2.19 -13.17
CA ASP A 279 -2.70 1.53 -14.11
C ASP A 279 -1.31 1.71 -13.54
N ASN A 280 -0.76 0.68 -12.91
CA ASN A 280 0.53 0.79 -12.24
C ASN A 280 1.56 1.41 -13.17
N PHE A 281 1.52 1.21 -14.50
CA PHE A 281 2.50 1.79 -15.41
C PHE A 281 2.15 3.22 -15.85
N ALA A 282 0.88 3.49 -16.22
CA ALA A 282 0.50 4.83 -16.67
C ALA A 282 0.38 5.85 -15.51
N ALA A 283 -0.17 5.43 -14.37
CA ALA A 283 -0.26 6.26 -13.17
C ALA A 283 1.12 6.56 -12.57
N LEU A 284 2.03 5.57 -12.54
CA LEU A 284 3.43 5.82 -12.15
C LEU A 284 4.12 6.82 -13.09
N GLY A 285 3.92 6.71 -14.40
CA GLY A 285 4.53 7.62 -15.38
C GLY A 285 4.07 9.07 -15.21
N GLU A 286 2.75 9.28 -15.08
CA GLU A 286 2.17 10.60 -14.83
C GLU A 286 2.63 11.17 -13.49
N ARG A 287 2.58 10.35 -12.43
CA ARG A 287 3.01 10.75 -11.09
C ARG A 287 4.51 11.04 -11.02
N ALA A 288 5.36 10.22 -11.63
CA ALA A 288 6.80 10.45 -11.72
C ALA A 288 7.12 11.78 -12.42
N SER A 289 6.42 12.08 -13.52
CA SER A 289 6.57 13.34 -14.24
C SER A 289 6.17 14.54 -13.37
N MET A 290 5.08 14.40 -12.62
CA MET A 290 4.62 15.43 -11.71
C MET A 290 5.59 15.66 -10.55
N ILE A 291 6.05 14.59 -9.90
CA ILE A 291 6.99 14.63 -8.78
C ILE A 291 8.30 15.27 -9.24
N SER A 292 8.77 14.94 -10.45
CA SER A 292 9.95 15.54 -11.07
C SER A 292 9.78 17.04 -11.32
N SER A 293 8.59 17.46 -11.78
CA SER A 293 8.29 18.87 -11.99
C SER A 293 8.26 19.67 -10.68
N GLU A 294 7.66 19.12 -9.61
CA GLU A 294 7.66 19.77 -8.29
C GLU A 294 9.09 19.85 -7.71
N ALA A 295 9.87 18.77 -7.81
CA ALA A 295 11.26 18.75 -7.37
C ALA A 295 12.11 19.84 -8.08
N PHE A 296 11.93 20.00 -9.39
CA PHE A 296 12.64 21.02 -10.17
C PHE A 296 12.27 22.46 -9.76
N GLN A 297 11.01 22.71 -9.43
CA GLN A 297 10.52 24.01 -9.00
C GLN A 297 10.90 24.32 -7.54
N TYR A 298 11.09 23.28 -6.71
CA TYR A 298 11.44 23.41 -5.32
C TYR A 298 12.93 23.76 -5.15
N LYS A 299 13.23 25.03 -4.86
CA LYS A 299 14.61 25.45 -4.57
C LYS A 299 15.07 24.81 -3.24
N ILE A 300 16.13 24.01 -3.32
CA ILE A 300 16.87 23.37 -2.19
C ILE A 300 17.32 24.39 -1.09
N GLY A 301 17.13 25.70 -1.31
CA GLY A 301 17.42 26.76 -0.34
C GLY A 301 16.38 26.98 0.77
N GLU A 302 15.16 26.42 0.70
CA GLU A 302 14.16 26.53 1.79
C GLU A 302 14.39 25.57 2.96
N THR A 303 15.29 24.60 2.80
CA THR A 303 15.76 23.68 3.86
C THR A 303 16.39 24.42 5.06
N ARG A 304 16.84 25.67 4.89
CA ARG A 304 17.39 26.50 6.00
C ARG A 304 16.35 26.98 7.00
N LYS A 305 15.04 26.86 6.74
CA LYS A 305 14.02 27.17 7.77
C LYS A 305 13.79 26.03 8.77
N LEU A 306 14.29 24.83 8.49
CA LEU A 306 14.23 23.68 9.40
C LEU A 306 15.45 23.58 10.32
N GLU A 307 16.50 24.39 10.13
CA GLU A 307 17.68 24.42 11.01
C GLU A 307 17.41 25.06 12.39
N ASN A 308 16.23 25.64 12.61
CA ASN A 308 15.88 26.30 13.89
C ASN A 308 14.95 25.48 14.79
N ASP A 309 14.53 24.27 14.41
CA ASP A 309 13.88 23.33 15.32
C ASP A 309 14.57 21.96 15.22
N GLN A 310 14.70 21.30 16.37
CA GLN A 310 15.58 20.16 16.63
C GLN A 310 15.18 18.85 15.92
N LEU A 311 15.12 18.82 14.58
CA LEU A 311 14.88 17.60 13.79
C LEU A 311 16.09 17.23 12.93
N SER A 312 16.50 15.96 12.98
CA SER A 312 17.64 15.49 12.18
C SER A 312 17.30 15.48 10.68
N PRO A 313 18.29 15.72 9.78
CA PRO A 313 18.10 15.71 8.32
C PRO A 313 17.52 14.40 7.75
N THR A 314 17.63 13.30 8.51
CA THR A 314 17.12 11.96 8.17
C THR A 314 15.59 11.85 8.22
N LEU A 315 14.88 12.81 8.81
CA LEU A 315 13.43 12.81 8.99
C LEU A 315 12.70 13.91 8.18
N ALA A 316 13.42 14.84 7.54
CA ALA A 316 12.81 16.04 6.92
C ALA A 316 11.84 15.73 5.76
N TRP A 317 12.07 14.63 5.03
CA TRP A 317 11.20 14.21 3.93
C TRP A 317 9.83 13.70 4.39
N GLN A 318 9.67 13.38 5.67
CA GLN A 318 8.39 12.96 6.23
C GLN A 318 7.48 14.15 6.55
N PHE A 319 7.93 15.40 6.38
CA PHE A 319 7.16 16.58 6.81
C PHE A 319 6.92 17.62 5.72
N ASP A 320 7.56 17.49 4.56
CA ASP A 320 7.43 18.44 3.47
C ASP A 320 7.37 17.72 2.12
N PHE A 321 6.30 17.99 1.37
CA PHE A 321 6.07 17.38 0.06
C PHE A 321 7.15 17.75 -0.96
N GLY A 322 7.72 18.97 -0.91
CA GLY A 322 8.80 19.36 -1.82
C GLY A 322 10.09 18.57 -1.57
N THR A 323 10.43 18.36 -0.31
CA THR A 323 11.56 17.53 0.13
C THR A 323 11.35 16.07 -0.25
N TYR A 324 10.14 15.54 -0.05
CA TYR A 324 9.74 14.21 -0.54
C TYR A 324 9.95 14.08 -2.05
N CYS A 325 9.50 15.06 -2.84
CA CYS A 325 9.68 15.03 -4.30
C CYS A 325 11.15 14.95 -4.71
N ASN A 326 12.03 15.73 -4.06
CA ASN A 326 13.47 15.68 -4.34
C ASN A 326 14.07 14.30 -4.04
N LEU A 327 13.73 13.70 -2.89
CA LEU A 327 14.21 12.35 -2.58
C LEU A 327 13.65 11.28 -3.52
N ALA A 328 12.36 11.38 -3.87
CA ALA A 328 11.73 10.47 -4.80
C ALA A 328 12.42 10.52 -6.17
N VAL A 329 12.79 11.71 -6.67
CA VAL A 329 13.55 11.85 -7.92
C VAL A 329 14.94 11.23 -7.82
N ILE A 330 15.66 11.44 -6.72
CA ILE A 330 16.97 10.82 -6.50
C ILE A 330 16.85 9.30 -6.48
N LYS A 331 15.82 8.77 -5.79
CA LYS A 331 15.57 7.33 -5.70
C LYS A 331 15.16 6.75 -7.05
N MET A 332 14.22 7.38 -7.75
CA MET A 332 13.87 7.02 -9.12
C MET A 332 15.10 6.98 -10.02
N LYS A 333 15.99 7.98 -9.95
CA LYS A 333 17.21 8.01 -10.77
C LYS A 333 18.18 6.90 -10.43
N ARG A 334 18.34 6.58 -9.14
CA ARG A 334 19.21 5.50 -8.66
C ARG A 334 18.67 4.13 -9.04
N ASP A 335 17.38 3.91 -8.85
CA ASP A 335 16.70 2.64 -9.11
C ASP A 335 16.29 2.51 -10.59
N CYS A 336 16.36 3.59 -11.37
CA CYS A 336 16.08 3.61 -12.80
C CYS A 336 16.97 2.64 -13.58
N GLU A 337 18.23 2.43 -13.21
CA GLU A 337 19.04 1.44 -13.94
C GLU A 337 18.41 0.03 -13.84
N ASP A 338 17.90 -0.36 -12.68
CA ASP A 338 17.25 -1.66 -12.47
C ASP A 338 15.81 -1.71 -13.01
N VAL A 339 15.04 -0.62 -12.85
CA VAL A 339 13.63 -0.53 -13.29
C VAL A 339 13.51 -0.37 -14.80
N LEU A 340 14.39 0.42 -15.44
CA LEU A 340 14.41 0.62 -16.90
C LEU A 340 14.88 -0.65 -17.63
N LEU A 341 15.78 -1.45 -17.04
CA LEU A 341 16.23 -2.74 -17.59
C LEU A 341 15.13 -3.81 -17.60
N GLN A 342 14.14 -3.70 -16.70
CA GLN A 342 13.00 -4.62 -16.63
C GLN A 342 11.73 -4.09 -17.31
N ASN A 343 11.73 -2.84 -17.79
CA ASN A 343 10.53 -2.16 -18.29
C ASN A 343 10.82 -1.20 -19.45
N GLU A 344 10.87 -1.74 -20.66
CA GLU A 344 11.25 -1.04 -21.90
C GLU A 344 10.25 0.11 -22.25
N GLU A 345 8.95 -0.05 -21.96
CA GLU A 345 7.94 0.99 -22.19
C GLU A 345 8.10 2.19 -21.23
N LEU A 346 8.44 1.94 -19.97
CA LEU A 346 8.67 2.98 -18.96
C LEU A 346 9.97 3.74 -19.27
N ALA A 347 10.97 3.03 -19.82
CA ALA A 347 12.18 3.65 -20.33
C ALA A 347 11.94 4.56 -21.53
N ILE A 348 11.11 4.12 -22.49
CA ILE A 348 10.71 4.95 -23.62
C ILE A 348 9.91 6.17 -23.13
N MET A 349 9.01 6.02 -22.15
CA MET A 349 8.18 7.13 -21.63
C MET A 349 8.99 8.19 -20.84
N ILE A 350 10.04 7.79 -20.13
CA ILE A 350 10.91 8.70 -19.37
C ILE A 350 11.96 9.36 -20.28
N THR A 351 12.51 8.62 -21.25
CA THR A 351 13.59 9.12 -22.13
C THR A 351 13.08 9.85 -23.37
N THR A 352 11.82 9.66 -23.76
CA THR A 352 11.20 10.40 -24.87
C THR A 352 10.59 11.70 -24.32
N PRO A 353 11.06 12.88 -24.75
CA PRO A 353 10.43 14.14 -24.35
C PRO A 353 9.00 14.19 -24.89
N HIS A 354 8.02 14.20 -23.99
CA HIS A 354 6.62 14.45 -24.36
C HIS A 354 6.45 15.91 -24.80
N ASP A 355 5.69 16.19 -25.87
CA ASP A 355 5.53 17.54 -26.46
C ASP A 355 4.97 18.60 -25.50
N SER A 356 4.40 18.19 -24.37
CA SER A 356 3.97 19.08 -23.28
C SER A 356 5.11 19.52 -22.34
N ARG A 357 6.33 19.00 -22.51
CA ARG A 357 7.51 19.27 -21.67
C ARG A 357 8.42 20.39 -22.20
N THR A 358 8.13 20.97 -23.37
CA THR A 358 8.82 22.20 -23.81
C THR A 358 8.16 23.42 -23.18
N HIS A 359 8.93 24.22 -22.44
CA HIS A 359 8.44 25.49 -21.92
C HIS A 359 8.04 26.41 -23.10
N PRO A 360 6.93 27.17 -23.04
CA PRO A 360 6.46 28.00 -24.17
C PRO A 360 7.47 29.03 -24.71
N MET A 361 8.53 29.33 -23.94
CA MET A 361 9.63 30.22 -24.33
C MET A 361 10.79 29.52 -25.05
N GLU A 362 10.94 28.20 -24.92
CA GLU A 362 12.00 27.46 -25.62
C GLU A 362 11.65 27.24 -27.10
N LYS A 363 10.36 27.21 -27.46
CA LYS A 363 9.90 27.22 -28.86
C LYS A 363 10.21 28.52 -29.63
N LYS A 364 10.61 29.60 -28.95
CA LYS A 364 10.93 30.89 -29.59
C LYS A 364 12.43 31.13 -29.81
N LEU A 365 13.29 30.18 -29.44
CA LEU A 365 14.75 30.36 -29.50
C LEU A 365 15.49 29.30 -30.31
N MET A 366 14.80 28.51 -31.13
CA MET A 366 15.46 27.72 -32.17
C MET A 366 15.26 28.39 -33.53
N PRO A 367 16.35 28.69 -34.27
CA PRO A 367 16.32 29.39 -35.55
C PRO A 367 15.62 28.60 -36.67
#